data_AF-A0A955QPT5-F1
#
_entry.id   AF-A0A955QPT5-F1
#
_cell.length_a   1.000
_cell.length_b   1.000
_cell.length_c   1.000
_cell.angle_alpha   90.00
_cell.angle_beta   90.00
_cell.angle_gamma   90.00
#
_symmetry.space_group_name_H-M   'P 1'
#
loop_
_entity.id
_entity.type
_entity.pdbx_description
1 polymer ?
#
loop_
_entity_poly.entity_id
_entity_poly.type
_entity_poly.pdbx_seq_one_letter_code
_entity_poly.pdbx_strand_id
1 'polypeptide(L)'
;RLLRIIEAHNLYHDLRAQDSSGAALEHFIADIAIEVQSAEVVDKRTGRPTQATLAFTLSYEGPTPEITQKIANELTTLFLSENLKNREQQVQDTTAFLKQESEKLATGLAELEQNIAAFKNDAQGALPELFQMNMQLLSQVERELIEKNQQIQVQEERQVYLEGELTRYANSLAEGLGMLSRGKQLKVLRTEYASLASYLSPEHPDIIKLKGEIEALERQGARPLGTDELSRTLQTEQQKLAGLLERYGDDHP
;
A
#
# COMPACT_ATOMS: atom_id res chain seq x y z
N ARG A 1 70.15 -16.56 1.46
CA ARG A 1 70.18 -16.62 2.94
C ARG A 1 71.12 -17.70 3.43
N LEU A 2 71.03 -18.93 2.91
CA LEU A 2 71.97 -20.02 3.21
C LEU A 2 73.44 -19.68 2.88
N LEU A 3 73.70 -19.00 1.76
CA LEU A 3 75.03 -18.49 1.42
C LEU A 3 75.67 -17.61 2.51
N ARG A 4 74.88 -16.84 3.28
CA ARG A 4 75.42 -16.03 4.37
C ARG A 4 75.93 -16.88 5.53
N ILE A 5 75.30 -18.03 5.78
CA ILE A 5 75.72 -18.99 6.80
C ILE A 5 77.04 -19.65 6.36
N ILE A 6 77.13 -20.03 5.08
CA ILE A 6 78.36 -20.57 4.46
C ILE A 6 79.53 -19.58 4.58
N GLU A 7 79.27 -18.30 4.31
CA GLU A 7 80.26 -17.22 4.44
C GLU A 7 80.65 -16.94 5.89
N ALA A 8 79.69 -16.83 6.81
CA ALA A 8 79.93 -16.50 8.21
C ALA A 8 80.77 -17.55 8.96
N HIS A 9 80.62 -18.83 8.62
CA HIS A 9 81.37 -19.94 9.24
C HIS A 9 82.53 -20.45 8.38
N ASN A 10 82.85 -19.75 7.29
CA ASN A 10 83.93 -20.09 6.36
C ASN A 10 83.90 -21.55 5.84
N LEU A 11 82.71 -22.09 5.54
CA LEU A 11 82.53 -23.46 5.08
C LEU A 11 82.97 -23.68 3.63
N TYR A 12 83.43 -24.89 3.29
CA TYR A 12 83.80 -25.27 1.91
C TYR A 12 84.75 -24.28 1.23
N HIS A 13 85.79 -23.82 1.95
CA HIS A 13 86.75 -22.84 1.45
C HIS A 13 87.38 -23.23 0.10
N ASP A 14 87.76 -24.50 -0.05
CA ASP A 14 88.44 -25.00 -1.25
C ASP A 14 87.48 -25.08 -2.46
N LEU A 15 86.23 -25.46 -2.21
CA LEU A 15 85.17 -25.49 -3.23
C LEU A 15 84.77 -24.09 -3.66
N ARG A 16 84.73 -23.10 -2.75
CA ARG A 16 84.49 -21.69 -3.09
C ARG A 16 85.64 -21.03 -3.85
N ALA A 17 86.86 -21.54 -3.71
CA ALA A 17 88.04 -21.03 -4.40
C ALA A 17 88.20 -21.60 -5.83
N GLN A 18 87.70 -22.82 -6.07
CA GLN A 18 87.79 -23.50 -7.37
C GLN A 18 86.55 -23.34 -8.23
N ASP A 19 85.35 -23.40 -7.64
CA ASP A 19 84.08 -23.42 -8.34
C ASP A 19 83.13 -22.35 -7.78
N SER A 20 82.33 -21.76 -8.65
CA SER A 20 81.42 -20.65 -8.32
C SER A 20 80.57 -20.96 -7.07
N SER A 21 80.20 -19.93 -6.29
CA SER A 21 79.49 -20.04 -5.01
C SER A 21 78.23 -20.94 -5.00
N GLY A 22 77.71 -21.32 -6.18
CA GLY A 22 76.67 -22.33 -6.35
C GLY A 22 77.08 -23.74 -5.93
N ALA A 23 78.30 -24.21 -6.22
CA ALA A 23 78.75 -25.55 -5.85
C ALA A 23 78.83 -25.73 -4.33
N ALA A 24 79.31 -24.70 -3.62
CA ALA A 24 79.32 -24.68 -2.16
C ALA A 24 77.90 -24.68 -1.56
N LEU A 25 76.93 -24.05 -2.24
CA LEU A 25 75.54 -24.06 -1.83
C LEU A 25 74.90 -25.44 -2.02
N GLU A 26 75.17 -26.11 -3.14
CA GLU A 26 74.68 -27.47 -3.40
C GLU A 26 75.21 -28.46 -2.36
N HIS A 27 76.51 -28.41 -2.06
CA HIS A 27 77.09 -29.22 -0.98
C HIS A 27 76.48 -28.90 0.38
N PHE A 28 76.31 -27.62 0.70
CA PHE A 28 75.67 -27.22 1.96
C PHE A 28 74.22 -27.71 2.07
N ILE A 29 73.47 -27.75 0.97
CA ILE A 29 72.11 -28.29 0.95
C ILE A 29 72.14 -29.82 1.10
N ALA A 30 73.11 -30.50 0.46
CA ALA A 30 73.26 -31.94 0.59
C ALA A 30 73.59 -32.38 2.03
N ASP A 31 74.32 -31.54 2.77
CA ASP A 31 74.67 -31.77 4.18
C ASP A 31 73.51 -31.46 5.16
N ILE A 32 72.39 -30.91 4.67
CA ILE A 32 71.18 -30.66 5.46
C ILE A 32 70.17 -31.78 5.20
N ALA A 33 69.77 -32.49 6.25
CA ALA A 33 68.70 -33.48 6.18
C ALA A 33 67.45 -32.98 6.92
N ILE A 34 66.30 -33.16 6.26
CA ILE A 34 64.98 -32.81 6.79
C ILE A 34 64.11 -34.06 6.75
N GLU A 35 63.77 -34.57 7.93
CA GLU A 35 62.87 -35.72 8.07
C GLU A 35 61.51 -35.24 8.56
N VAL A 36 60.48 -35.45 7.75
CA VAL A 36 59.12 -35.02 8.09
C VAL A 36 58.43 -36.11 8.90
N GLN A 37 57.94 -35.75 10.08
CA GLN A 37 57.12 -36.61 10.92
C GLN A 37 55.64 -36.32 10.62
N SER A 38 55.04 -37.24 9.87
CA SER A 38 53.62 -37.21 9.53
C SER A 38 52.82 -38.09 10.48
N ALA A 39 51.61 -37.64 10.85
CA ALA A 39 50.64 -38.46 11.54
C ALA A 39 49.34 -38.55 10.73
N GLU A 40 48.65 -39.66 10.87
CA GLU A 40 47.32 -39.84 10.29
C GLU A 40 46.31 -39.06 11.14
N VAL A 41 45.72 -38.03 10.54
CA VAL A 41 44.69 -37.19 11.16
C VAL A 41 43.40 -37.31 10.36
N VAL A 42 42.26 -37.20 11.04
CA VAL A 42 40.95 -37.18 10.35
C VAL A 42 40.67 -35.76 9.87
N ASP A 43 40.52 -35.58 8.56
CA ASP A 43 40.10 -34.29 7.99
C ASP A 43 38.67 -33.98 8.45
N LYS A 44 38.50 -32.86 9.16
CA LYS A 44 37.22 -32.41 9.73
C LYS A 44 36.15 -32.14 8.66
N ARG A 45 36.55 -31.86 7.42
CA ARG A 45 35.62 -31.51 6.34
C ARG A 45 35.10 -32.72 5.57
N THR A 46 35.91 -33.77 5.47
CA THR A 46 35.61 -34.96 4.65
C THR A 46 35.44 -36.24 5.47
N GLY A 47 35.84 -36.24 6.74
CA GLY A 47 35.80 -37.41 7.63
C GLY A 47 36.79 -38.52 7.25
N ARG A 48 37.69 -38.26 6.29
CA ARG A 48 38.64 -39.26 5.79
C ARG A 48 40.01 -39.14 6.50
N PRO A 49 40.72 -40.26 6.71
CA PRO A 49 42.10 -40.21 7.16
C PRO A 49 42.97 -39.49 6.13
N THR A 50 43.72 -38.49 6.57
CA THR A 50 44.66 -37.71 5.78
C THR A 50 45.98 -37.62 6.54
N GLN A 51 47.13 -37.70 5.87
CA GLN A 51 48.40 -37.49 6.53
C GLN A 51 48.66 -35.99 6.73
N ALA A 52 48.83 -35.57 7.98
CA ALA A 52 49.29 -34.23 8.31
C ALA A 52 50.72 -34.29 8.84
N THR A 53 51.57 -33.42 8.30
CA THR A 53 52.90 -33.14 8.86
C THR A 53 52.74 -32.45 10.21
N LEU A 54 53.16 -33.10 11.29
CA LEU A 54 53.09 -32.55 12.65
C LEU A 54 54.40 -31.90 13.08
N ALA A 55 55.52 -32.49 12.68
CA ALA A 55 56.85 -32.03 13.03
C ALA A 55 57.83 -32.38 11.90
N PHE A 56 59.02 -31.81 11.98
CA PHE A 56 60.15 -32.26 11.19
C PHE A 56 61.41 -32.24 12.06
N THR A 57 62.31 -33.18 11.79
CA THR A 57 63.66 -33.18 12.34
C THR A 57 64.57 -32.51 11.34
N LEU A 58 65.39 -31.56 11.80
CA LEU A 58 66.43 -30.92 11.01
C LEU A 58 67.78 -31.37 11.54
N SER A 59 68.62 -31.90 10.65
CA SER A 59 69.99 -32.29 10.95
C SER A 59 70.96 -31.66 9.95
N TYR A 60 72.19 -31.45 10.41
CA TYR A 60 73.28 -30.92 9.59
C TYR A 60 74.52 -31.78 9.85
N GLU A 61 75.17 -32.23 8.77
CA GLU A 61 76.44 -32.93 8.81
C GLU A 61 77.59 -31.95 8.51
N GLY A 62 78.68 -32.04 9.27
CA GLY A 62 79.76 -31.07 9.13
C GLY A 62 81.09 -31.55 9.70
N PRO A 63 82.19 -30.85 9.39
CA PRO A 63 83.54 -31.37 9.59
C PRO A 63 84.02 -31.36 11.04
N THR A 64 83.47 -30.48 11.89
CA THR A 64 83.84 -30.39 13.32
C THR A 64 82.62 -30.22 14.20
N PRO A 65 82.57 -30.86 15.40
CA PRO A 65 81.40 -30.79 16.29
C PRO A 65 80.97 -29.36 16.64
N GLU A 66 81.93 -28.46 16.83
CA GLU A 66 81.70 -27.07 17.23
C GLU A 66 81.03 -26.24 16.13
N ILE A 67 81.47 -26.40 14.88
CA ILE A 67 80.89 -25.70 13.73
C ILE A 67 79.52 -26.28 13.39
N THR A 68 79.40 -27.61 13.42
CA THR A 68 78.13 -28.32 13.16
C THR A 68 77.04 -27.89 14.14
N GLN A 69 77.34 -27.76 15.44
CA GLN A 69 76.38 -27.27 16.44
C GLN A 69 75.91 -25.85 16.14
N LYS A 70 76.83 -24.94 15.78
CA LYS A 70 76.49 -23.54 15.47
C LYS A 70 75.59 -23.44 14.25
N ILE A 71 75.91 -24.19 13.19
CA ILE A 71 75.12 -24.19 11.95
C ILE A 71 73.73 -24.79 12.19
N ALA A 72 73.62 -25.89 12.93
CA ALA A 72 72.34 -26.49 13.27
C ALA A 72 71.43 -25.47 13.99
N ASN A 73 71.94 -24.76 14.99
CA ASN A 73 71.20 -23.71 15.71
C ASN A 73 70.78 -22.55 14.78
N GLU A 74 71.66 -22.13 13.87
CA GLU A 74 71.38 -21.04 12.94
C GLU A 74 70.33 -21.44 11.89
N LEU A 75 70.39 -22.68 11.38
CA LEU A 75 69.38 -23.23 10.50
C LEU A 75 68.03 -23.35 11.21
N THR A 76 67.99 -23.85 12.46
CA THR A 76 66.75 -23.89 13.26
C THR A 76 66.14 -22.50 13.39
N THR A 77 66.96 -21.49 13.72
CA THR A 77 66.51 -20.09 13.84
C THR A 77 65.97 -19.56 12.50
N LEU A 78 66.66 -19.85 11.39
CA LEU A 78 66.23 -19.46 10.06
C LEU A 78 64.87 -20.06 9.69
N PHE A 79 64.68 -21.37 9.88
CA PHE A 79 63.40 -22.05 9.59
C PHE A 79 62.26 -21.52 10.46
N LEU A 80 62.49 -21.31 11.76
CA LEU A 80 61.49 -20.71 12.65
C LEU A 80 61.11 -19.29 12.22
N SER A 81 62.11 -18.46 11.89
CA SER A 81 61.87 -17.09 11.44
C SER A 81 61.06 -17.04 10.13
N GLU A 82 61.35 -17.95 9.19
CA GLU A 82 60.64 -18.02 7.93
C GLU A 82 59.22 -18.57 8.11
N ASN A 83 59.03 -19.54 9.01
CA ASN A 83 57.70 -20.03 9.36
C ASN A 83 56.83 -18.94 9.97
N LEU A 84 57.37 -18.16 10.92
CA LEU A 84 56.67 -17.02 11.51
C LEU A 84 56.32 -15.96 10.47
N LYS A 85 57.26 -15.62 9.59
CA LYS A 85 57.03 -14.66 8.50
C LYS A 85 55.94 -15.14 7.53
N ASN A 86 55.99 -16.41 7.11
CA ASN A 86 54.98 -16.98 6.23
C ASN A 86 53.59 -16.99 6.89
N ARG A 87 53.53 -17.30 8.19
CA ARG A 87 52.28 -17.25 8.96
C ARG A 87 51.74 -15.84 9.08
N GLU A 88 52.60 -14.85 9.34
CA GLU A 88 52.21 -13.44 9.40
C GLU A 88 51.65 -12.97 8.06
N GLN A 89 52.35 -13.26 6.96
CA GLN A 89 51.89 -12.92 5.61
C GLN A 89 50.54 -13.58 5.29
N GLN A 90 50.38 -14.87 5.61
CA GLN A 90 49.11 -15.57 5.39
C GLN A 90 47.96 -14.96 6.19
N VAL A 91 48.21 -14.55 7.44
CA VAL A 91 47.20 -13.86 8.27
C VAL A 91 46.85 -12.50 7.68
N GLN A 92 47.83 -11.73 7.21
CA GLN A 92 47.60 -10.44 6.56
C GLN A 92 46.78 -10.60 5.28
N ASP A 93 47.16 -11.53 4.40
CA ASP A 93 46.45 -11.83 3.15
C ASP A 93 45.00 -12.26 3.42
N THR A 94 44.80 -13.14 4.41
CA THR A 94 43.46 -13.59 4.82
C THR A 94 42.63 -12.42 5.36
N THR A 95 43.24 -11.55 6.17
CA THR A 95 42.56 -10.37 6.74
C THR A 95 42.18 -9.39 5.64
N ALA A 96 43.07 -9.14 4.68
CA ALA A 96 42.81 -8.28 3.54
C ALA A 96 41.66 -8.82 2.68
N PHE A 97 41.66 -10.13 2.41
CA PHE A 97 40.58 -10.80 1.71
C PHE A 97 39.24 -10.67 2.43
N LEU A 98 39.19 -10.98 3.73
CA LEU A 98 37.96 -10.87 4.52
C LEU A 98 37.45 -9.44 4.61
N LYS A 99 38.35 -8.45 4.71
CA LYS A 99 37.99 -7.04 4.70
C LYS A 99 37.38 -6.63 3.36
N GLN A 100 38.01 -7.01 2.25
CA GLN A 100 37.49 -6.71 0.92
C GLN A 100 36.11 -7.35 0.70
N GLU A 101 35.93 -8.59 1.15
CA GLU A 101 34.64 -9.28 1.05
C GLU A 101 33.56 -8.58 1.90
N SER A 102 33.91 -8.17 3.12
CA SER A 102 33.03 -7.38 3.98
C SER A 102 32.62 -6.06 3.34
N GLU A 103 33.54 -5.35 2.68
CA GLU A 103 33.25 -4.09 1.98
C GLU A 103 32.32 -4.30 0.78
N LYS A 104 32.53 -5.36 0.00
CA LYS A 104 31.63 -5.74 -1.10
C LYS A 104 30.22 -6.06 -0.60
N LEU A 105 30.11 -6.87 0.46
CA LEU A 105 28.84 -7.21 1.09
C LEU A 105 28.12 -5.96 1.63
N ALA A 106 28.85 -5.05 2.28
CA ALA A 106 28.29 -3.79 2.76
C ALA A 106 27.75 -2.93 1.61
N THR A 107 28.46 -2.88 0.49
CA THR A 107 28.03 -2.13 -0.70
C THR A 107 26.77 -2.74 -1.31
N GLY A 108 26.75 -4.07 -1.49
CA GLY A 108 25.57 -4.77 -2.00
C GLY A 108 24.35 -4.67 -1.08
N LEU A 109 24.57 -4.64 0.25
CA LEU A 109 23.50 -4.42 1.22
C LEU A 109 22.92 -3.00 1.09
N ALA A 110 23.76 -1.98 0.99
CA ALA A 110 23.33 -0.60 0.81
C ALA A 110 22.52 -0.41 -0.50
N GLU A 111 22.96 -1.03 -1.59
CA GLU A 111 22.21 -1.03 -2.85
C GLU A 111 20.84 -1.73 -2.69
N LEU A 112 20.79 -2.87 -2.00
CA LEU A 112 19.54 -3.59 -1.76
C LEU A 112 18.58 -2.76 -0.89
N GLU A 113 19.08 -2.13 0.17
CA GLU A 113 18.30 -1.23 1.03
C GLU A 113 17.75 -0.04 0.25
N GLN A 114 18.56 0.56 -0.64
CA GLN A 114 18.11 1.64 -1.51
C GLN A 114 17.02 1.17 -2.48
N ASN A 115 17.17 -0.02 -3.07
CA ASN A 115 16.16 -0.61 -3.95
C ASN A 115 14.86 -0.90 -3.20
N ILE A 116 14.93 -1.43 -1.97
CA ILE A 116 13.76 -1.64 -1.11
C ILE A 116 13.11 -0.31 -0.77
N ALA A 117 13.88 0.72 -0.41
CA ALA A 117 13.35 2.03 -0.10
C ALA A 117 12.65 2.68 -1.31
N ALA A 118 13.27 2.61 -2.50
CA ALA A 118 12.66 3.06 -3.75
C ALA A 118 11.36 2.32 -4.04
N PHE A 119 11.38 0.98 -3.96
CA PHE A 119 10.19 0.15 -4.12
C PHE A 119 9.09 0.52 -3.12
N LYS A 120 9.43 0.75 -1.85
CA LYS A 120 8.46 1.16 -0.83
C LYS A 120 7.86 2.55 -1.10
N ASN A 121 8.65 3.48 -1.62
CA ASN A 121 8.20 4.82 -2.00
C ASN A 121 7.28 4.77 -3.23
N ASP A 122 7.63 3.99 -4.24
CA ASP A 122 6.82 3.85 -5.46
C ASP A 122 5.50 3.11 -5.18
N ALA A 123 5.54 2.11 -4.30
CA ALA A 123 4.37 1.33 -3.87
C ALA A 123 3.65 1.93 -2.65
N GLN A 124 3.73 3.26 -2.44
CA GLN A 124 3.01 3.93 -1.35
C GLN A 124 1.52 3.58 -1.39
N GLY A 125 1.00 3.05 -0.27
CA GLY A 125 -0.39 2.59 -0.17
C GLY A 125 -0.66 1.17 -0.69
N ALA A 126 0.27 0.54 -1.42
CA ALA A 126 0.17 -0.83 -1.91
C ALA A 126 1.16 -1.79 -1.23
N LEU A 127 1.79 -1.36 -0.13
CA LEU A 127 2.74 -2.16 0.62
C LEU A 127 2.07 -3.43 1.19
N PRO A 128 2.76 -4.59 1.20
CA PRO A 128 2.24 -5.81 1.83
C PRO A 128 1.87 -5.61 3.30
N GLU A 129 2.62 -4.77 4.02
CA GLU A 129 2.36 -4.38 5.42
C GLU A 129 1.01 -3.67 5.57
N LEU A 130 0.58 -2.92 4.55
CA LEU A 130 -0.71 -2.21 4.51
C LEU A 130 -1.85 -3.07 4.00
N PHE A 131 -1.60 -4.29 3.50
CA PHE A 131 -2.61 -5.13 2.88
C PHE A 131 -3.81 -5.38 3.80
N GLN A 132 -3.56 -5.77 5.06
CA GLN A 132 -4.65 -6.00 6.01
C GLN A 132 -5.45 -4.73 6.32
N MET A 133 -4.75 -3.59 6.50
CA MET A 133 -5.41 -2.29 6.73
C MET A 133 -6.27 -1.88 5.54
N ASN A 134 -5.74 -2.03 4.32
CA ASN A 134 -6.46 -1.73 3.08
C ASN A 134 -7.70 -2.61 2.91
N MET A 135 -7.61 -3.90 3.25
CA MET A 135 -8.77 -4.81 3.21
C MET A 135 -9.84 -4.43 4.25
N GLN A 136 -9.43 -4.00 5.45
CA GLN A 136 -10.37 -3.51 6.46
C GLN A 136 -11.06 -2.22 6.01
N LEU A 137 -10.30 -1.28 5.45
CA LEU A 137 -10.84 -0.03 4.91
C LEU A 137 -11.80 -0.30 3.74
N LEU A 138 -11.43 -1.20 2.82
CA LEU A 138 -12.29 -1.62 1.71
C LEU A 138 -13.61 -2.18 2.23
N SER A 139 -13.56 -3.10 3.20
CA SER A 139 -14.76 -3.69 3.80
C SER A 139 -15.63 -2.65 4.51
N GLN A 140 -15.04 -1.63 5.12
CA GLN A 140 -15.79 -0.51 5.69
C GLN A 140 -16.49 0.32 4.61
N VAL A 141 -15.75 0.72 3.58
CA VAL A 141 -16.29 1.49 2.45
C VAL A 141 -17.42 0.72 1.75
N GLU A 142 -17.30 -0.60 1.58
CA GLU A 142 -18.37 -1.44 1.03
C GLU A 142 -19.64 -1.42 1.88
N ARG A 143 -19.50 -1.48 3.22
CA ARG A 143 -20.66 -1.37 4.12
C ARG A 143 -21.31 0.01 4.05
N GLU A 144 -20.51 1.07 4.06
CA GLU A 144 -21.00 2.44 3.93
C GLU A 144 -21.70 2.66 2.59
N LEU A 145 -21.17 2.08 1.50
CA LEU A 145 -21.78 2.13 0.18
C LEU A 145 -23.16 1.44 0.16
N ILE A 146 -23.28 0.26 0.78
CA ILE A 146 -24.55 -0.46 0.91
C ILE A 146 -25.57 0.39 1.70
N GLU A 147 -25.15 0.95 2.84
CA GLU A 147 -26.00 1.82 3.65
C GLU A 147 -26.47 3.06 2.88
N LYS A 148 -25.56 3.72 2.14
CA LYS A 148 -25.89 4.89 1.33
C LYS A 148 -26.84 4.56 0.19
N ASN A 149 -26.66 3.42 -0.47
CA ASN A 149 -27.58 2.97 -1.52
C ASN A 149 -28.99 2.69 -0.96
N GLN A 150 -29.10 2.11 0.23
CA GLN A 150 -30.41 1.94 0.90
C GLN A 150 -31.03 3.29 1.25
N GLN A 151 -30.24 4.25 1.74
CA GLN A 151 -30.72 5.61 2.03
C GLN A 151 -31.22 6.31 0.76
N ILE A 152 -30.51 6.18 -0.36
CA ILE A 152 -30.93 6.72 -1.66
C ILE A 152 -32.28 6.14 -2.07
N GLN A 153 -32.44 4.81 -2.02
CA GLN A 153 -33.71 4.17 -2.37
C GLN A 153 -34.87 4.67 -1.52
N VAL A 154 -34.67 4.80 -0.20
CA VAL A 154 -35.71 5.35 0.71
C VAL A 154 -36.04 6.80 0.37
N GLN A 155 -35.04 7.62 0.00
CA GLN A 155 -35.27 9.01 -0.41
C GLN A 155 -35.99 9.10 -1.76
N GLU A 156 -35.64 8.27 -2.73
CA GLU A 156 -36.32 8.17 -4.03
C GLU A 156 -37.79 7.76 -3.86
N GLU A 157 -38.08 6.73 -3.04
CA GLU A 157 -39.45 6.33 -2.71
C GLU A 157 -40.24 7.47 -2.07
N ARG A 158 -39.60 8.22 -1.17
CA ARG A 158 -40.22 9.39 -0.50
C ARG A 158 -40.49 10.51 -1.49
N GLN A 159 -39.59 10.77 -2.44
CA GLN A 159 -39.79 11.77 -3.49
C GLN A 159 -40.99 11.40 -4.35
N VAL A 160 -41.07 10.15 -4.84
CA VAL A 160 -42.21 9.66 -5.64
C VAL A 160 -43.52 9.78 -4.87
N TYR A 161 -43.51 9.47 -3.57
CA TYR A 161 -44.69 9.63 -2.71
C TYR A 161 -45.15 11.09 -2.60
N LEU A 162 -44.22 12.03 -2.36
CA LEU A 162 -44.50 13.46 -2.26
C LEU A 162 -44.97 14.04 -3.60
N GLU A 163 -44.37 13.66 -4.73
CA GLU A 163 -44.84 14.03 -6.06
C GLU A 163 -46.29 13.54 -6.31
N GLY A 164 -46.61 12.33 -5.84
CA GLY A 164 -47.97 11.80 -5.87
C GLY A 164 -48.96 12.56 -4.98
N GLU A 165 -48.53 13.02 -3.79
CA GLU A 165 -49.35 13.92 -2.96
C GLU A 165 -49.56 15.28 -3.62
N LEU A 166 -48.50 15.91 -4.14
CA LEU A 166 -48.59 17.20 -4.84
C LEU A 166 -49.54 17.12 -6.04
N THR A 167 -49.48 16.03 -6.82
CA THR A 167 -50.39 15.82 -7.95
C THR A 167 -51.84 15.70 -7.48
N ARG A 168 -52.10 15.01 -6.36
CA ARG A 168 -53.43 14.92 -5.75
C ARG A 168 -53.93 16.27 -5.26
N TYR A 169 -53.08 17.05 -4.59
CA TYR A 169 -53.41 18.41 -4.16
C TYR A 169 -53.70 19.32 -5.35
N ALA A 170 -52.89 19.27 -6.40
CA ALA A 170 -53.10 20.05 -7.63
C ALA A 170 -54.43 19.70 -8.30
N ASN A 171 -54.78 18.42 -8.40
CA ASN A 171 -56.07 17.97 -8.94
C ASN A 171 -57.25 18.42 -8.07
N SER A 172 -57.14 18.31 -6.74
CA SER A 172 -58.18 18.78 -5.81
C SER A 172 -58.39 20.30 -5.90
N LEU A 173 -57.31 21.07 -6.02
CA LEU A 173 -57.36 22.51 -6.21
C LEU A 173 -58.01 22.88 -7.55
N ALA A 174 -57.64 22.19 -8.64
CA ALA A 174 -58.23 22.38 -9.95
C ALA A 174 -59.73 22.06 -9.96
N GLU A 175 -60.14 20.98 -9.29
CA GLU A 175 -61.54 20.61 -9.12
C GLU A 175 -62.31 21.66 -8.30
N GLY A 176 -61.73 22.14 -7.19
CA GLY A 176 -62.30 23.21 -6.37
C GLY A 176 -62.49 24.53 -7.15
N LEU A 177 -61.49 24.94 -7.95
CA LEU A 177 -61.58 26.11 -8.83
C LEU A 177 -62.62 25.93 -9.95
N GLY A 178 -62.73 24.71 -10.51
CA GLY A 178 -63.76 24.36 -11.48
C GLY A 178 -65.17 24.45 -10.89
N MET A 179 -65.39 23.89 -9.69
CA MET A 179 -66.64 24.02 -8.95
C MET A 179 -66.98 25.47 -8.64
N LEU A 180 -65.98 26.28 -8.29
CA LEU A 180 -66.13 27.70 -8.02
C LEU A 180 -66.61 28.48 -9.24
N SER A 181 -66.03 28.22 -10.40
CA SER A 181 -66.43 28.84 -11.68
C SER A 181 -67.87 28.47 -12.05
N ARG A 182 -68.23 27.19 -11.94
CA ARG A 182 -69.59 26.71 -12.21
C ARG A 182 -70.61 27.30 -11.23
N GLY A 183 -70.26 27.46 -9.95
CA GLY A 183 -71.11 28.12 -8.97
C GLY A 183 -71.38 29.59 -9.29
N LYS A 184 -70.38 30.32 -9.83
CA LYS A 184 -70.56 31.72 -10.26
C LYS A 184 -71.53 31.81 -11.44
N GLN A 185 -71.40 30.92 -12.42
CA GLN A 185 -72.32 30.82 -13.55
C GLN A 185 -73.75 30.48 -13.08
N LEU A 186 -73.90 29.50 -12.18
CA LEU A 186 -75.19 29.14 -11.59
C LEU A 186 -75.87 30.34 -10.92
N LYS A 187 -75.11 31.19 -10.22
CA LYS A 187 -75.64 32.41 -9.59
C LYS A 187 -76.19 33.40 -10.62
N VAL A 188 -75.45 33.62 -11.72
CA VAL A 188 -75.87 34.51 -12.82
C VAL A 188 -77.15 33.99 -13.49
N LEU A 189 -77.18 32.70 -13.87
CA LEU A 189 -78.36 32.10 -14.50
C LEU A 189 -79.58 32.15 -13.58
N ARG A 190 -79.41 31.92 -12.27
CA ARG A 190 -80.51 32.05 -11.30
C ARG A 190 -81.03 33.49 -11.17
N THR A 191 -80.15 34.50 -11.24
CA THR A 191 -80.59 35.90 -11.23
C THR A 191 -81.31 36.29 -12.52
N GLU A 192 -80.85 35.81 -13.67
CA GLU A 192 -81.53 36.02 -14.96
C GLU A 192 -82.89 35.32 -14.98
N TYR A 193 -82.96 34.07 -14.52
CA TYR A 193 -84.21 33.34 -14.33
C TYR A 193 -85.19 34.09 -13.43
N ALA A 194 -84.73 34.61 -12.28
CA ALA A 194 -85.58 35.37 -11.37
C ALA A 194 -86.11 36.68 -11.99
N SER A 195 -85.31 37.37 -12.81
CA SER A 195 -85.78 38.53 -13.56
C SER A 195 -86.83 38.15 -14.61
N LEU A 196 -86.53 37.17 -15.47
CA LEU A 196 -87.41 36.75 -16.56
C LEU A 196 -88.73 36.16 -16.06
N ALA A 197 -88.69 35.40 -14.96
CA ALA A 197 -89.88 34.82 -14.31
C ALA A 197 -90.82 35.88 -13.70
N SER A 198 -90.37 37.12 -13.50
CA SER A 198 -91.24 38.19 -12.98
C SER A 198 -92.20 38.78 -14.03
N TYR A 199 -91.91 38.60 -15.32
CA TYR A 199 -92.72 39.14 -16.42
C TYR A 199 -93.07 38.12 -17.52
N LEU A 200 -92.44 36.94 -17.57
CA LEU A 200 -92.75 35.87 -18.52
C LEU A 200 -93.46 34.69 -17.82
N SER A 201 -94.41 34.07 -18.53
CA SER A 201 -95.14 32.89 -18.05
C SER A 201 -94.21 31.67 -17.91
N PRO A 202 -94.44 30.75 -16.95
CA PRO A 202 -93.66 29.53 -16.76
C PRO A 202 -93.49 28.64 -18.01
N GLU A 203 -94.36 28.78 -19.01
CA GLU A 203 -94.34 28.02 -20.28
C GLU A 203 -93.52 28.70 -21.40
N HIS A 204 -92.91 29.87 -21.14
CA HIS A 204 -92.13 30.57 -22.14
C HIS A 204 -90.85 29.79 -22.51
N PRO A 205 -90.51 29.64 -23.80
CA PRO A 205 -89.37 28.83 -24.25
C PRO A 205 -88.04 29.21 -23.61
N ASP A 206 -87.83 30.49 -23.29
CA ASP A 206 -86.58 30.96 -22.67
C ASP A 206 -86.47 30.59 -21.18
N ILE A 207 -87.60 30.55 -20.45
CA ILE A 207 -87.64 30.08 -19.05
C ILE A 207 -87.35 28.59 -18.98
N ILE A 208 -87.87 27.80 -19.92
CA ILE A 208 -87.63 26.36 -20.02
C ILE A 208 -86.16 26.07 -20.30
N LYS A 209 -85.53 26.83 -21.22
CA LYS A 209 -84.09 26.72 -21.52
C LYS A 209 -83.22 27.05 -20.31
N LEU A 210 -83.45 28.21 -19.67
CA LEU A 210 -82.72 28.63 -18.47
C LEU A 210 -82.86 27.62 -17.32
N LYS A 211 -84.06 27.07 -17.12
CA LYS A 211 -84.28 26.03 -16.12
C LYS A 211 -83.49 24.76 -16.43
N GLY A 212 -83.46 24.33 -17.70
CA GLY A 212 -82.66 23.20 -18.15
C GLY A 212 -81.16 23.41 -17.94
N GLU A 213 -80.65 24.61 -18.20
CA GLU A 213 -79.25 24.97 -17.97
C GLU A 213 -78.88 25.02 -16.47
N ILE A 214 -79.77 25.55 -15.62
CA ILE A 214 -79.62 25.54 -14.16
C ILE A 214 -79.59 24.09 -13.64
N GLU A 215 -80.54 23.24 -14.04
CA GLU A 215 -80.60 21.84 -13.63
C GLU A 215 -79.37 21.04 -14.12
N ALA A 216 -78.86 21.35 -15.32
CA ALA A 216 -77.64 20.73 -15.84
C ALA A 216 -76.41 21.13 -15.02
N LEU A 217 -76.28 22.40 -14.64
CA LEU A 217 -75.17 22.88 -13.79
C LEU A 217 -75.27 22.36 -12.36
N GLU A 218 -76.48 22.25 -11.79
CA GLU A 218 -76.71 21.68 -10.46
C GLU A 218 -76.37 20.18 -10.41
N ARG A 219 -76.73 19.41 -11.46
CA ARG A 219 -76.33 17.99 -11.59
C ARG A 219 -74.83 17.81 -11.73
N GLN A 220 -74.11 18.80 -12.26
CA GLN A 220 -72.65 18.83 -12.35
C GLN A 220 -71.97 19.30 -11.05
N GLY A 221 -72.71 19.39 -9.94
CA GLY A 221 -72.20 19.70 -8.60
C GLY A 221 -72.02 21.19 -8.31
N ALA A 222 -72.53 22.09 -9.17
CA ALA A 222 -72.51 23.52 -8.89
C ALA A 222 -73.42 23.85 -7.71
N ARG A 223 -72.86 24.47 -6.66
CA ARG A 223 -73.62 24.99 -5.51
C ARG A 223 -73.71 26.52 -5.58
N PRO A 224 -74.84 27.13 -5.17
CA PRO A 224 -74.98 28.58 -5.16
C PRO A 224 -73.98 29.21 -4.18
N LEU A 225 -73.16 30.12 -4.68
CA LEU A 225 -72.14 30.80 -3.88
C LEU A 225 -72.72 31.92 -3.02
N GLY A 226 -72.72 31.71 -1.70
CA GLY A 226 -72.74 32.79 -0.71
C GLY A 226 -71.37 33.49 -0.68
N THR A 227 -71.34 34.81 -0.70
CA THR A 227 -70.10 35.61 -0.67
C THR A 227 -69.25 35.33 0.57
N ASP A 228 -69.90 34.99 1.69
CA ASP A 228 -69.24 34.79 2.99
C ASP A 228 -68.48 33.45 3.09
N GLU A 229 -68.96 32.42 2.39
CA GLU A 229 -68.31 31.10 2.35
C GLU A 229 -67.01 31.12 1.52
N LEU A 230 -66.94 31.99 0.51
CA LEU A 230 -65.78 32.17 -0.36
C LEU A 230 -64.62 32.84 0.39
N SER A 231 -64.91 33.88 1.18
CA SER A 231 -63.92 34.51 2.05
C SER A 231 -63.38 33.54 3.10
N ARG A 232 -64.26 32.70 3.66
CA ARG A 232 -63.86 31.70 4.67
C ARG A 232 -62.95 30.64 4.08
N THR A 233 -63.32 30.05 2.94
CA THR A 233 -62.51 29.01 2.27
C THR A 233 -61.15 29.53 1.81
N LEU A 234 -61.11 30.74 1.25
CA LEU A 234 -59.87 31.36 0.81
C LEU A 234 -58.94 31.64 2.00
N GLN A 235 -59.50 32.07 3.14
CA GLN A 235 -58.74 32.29 4.37
C GLN A 235 -58.18 30.99 4.97
N THR A 236 -58.95 29.89 4.98
CA THR A 236 -58.45 28.59 5.47
C THR A 236 -57.32 28.03 4.61
N GLU A 237 -57.43 28.14 3.28
CA GLU A 237 -56.38 27.65 2.38
C GLU A 237 -55.11 28.51 2.45
N GLN A 238 -55.24 29.83 2.64
CA GLN A 238 -54.10 30.72 2.91
C GLN A 238 -53.38 30.36 4.23
N GLN A 239 -54.13 30.04 5.29
CA GLN A 239 -53.54 29.62 6.56
C GLN A 239 -52.81 28.27 6.47
N LYS A 240 -53.36 27.32 5.71
CA LYS A 240 -52.68 26.03 5.45
C LYS A 240 -51.40 26.21 4.65
N LEU A 241 -51.43 27.04 3.61
CA LEU A 241 -50.26 27.35 2.79
C LEU A 241 -49.14 27.99 3.63
N ALA A 242 -49.49 28.96 4.48
CA ALA A 242 -48.53 29.60 5.39
C ALA A 242 -47.89 28.59 6.35
N GLY A 243 -48.68 27.68 6.93
CA GLY A 243 -48.17 26.64 7.83
C GLY A 243 -47.31 25.57 7.14
N LEU A 244 -47.54 25.28 5.86
CA LEU A 244 -46.69 24.39 5.07
C LEU A 244 -45.35 25.04 4.73
N LEU A 245 -45.36 26.32 4.33
CA LEU A 245 -44.14 27.09 4.07
C LEU A 245 -43.27 27.24 5.32
N GLU A 246 -43.87 27.48 6.49
CA GLU A 246 -43.15 27.59 7.76
C GLU A 246 -42.52 26.25 8.21
N ARG A 247 -43.13 25.12 7.85
CA ARG A 247 -42.64 23.77 8.23
C ARG A 247 -41.56 23.22 7.31
N TYR A 248 -41.61 23.56 6.04
CA TYR A 248 -40.73 22.94 5.04
C TYR A 248 -39.61 23.88 4.55
N GLY A 249 -39.72 25.21 4.70
CA GLY A 249 -38.67 26.16 4.32
C GLY A 249 -38.43 26.25 2.80
N ASP A 250 -37.73 27.29 2.34
CA ASP A 250 -37.46 27.51 0.90
C ASP A 250 -36.50 26.48 0.28
N ASP A 251 -35.71 25.78 1.11
CA ASP A 251 -34.71 24.77 0.71
C ASP A 251 -35.14 23.33 1.07
N HIS A 252 -36.45 23.05 1.13
CA HIS A 252 -36.88 21.65 1.21
C HIS A 252 -36.47 20.92 -0.08
N PRO A 253 -35.76 19.77 -0.01
CA PRO A 253 -35.45 18.98 -1.20
C PRO A 253 -36.72 18.53 -1.92
#